data_AF-A0A354TPV0-F1
#
_entry.id   AF-A0A354TPV0-F1
#
_cell.length_a   1.000
_cell.length_b   1.000
_cell.length_c   1.000
_cell.angle_alpha   90.00
_cell.angle_beta   90.00
_cell.angle_gamma   90.00
#
_symmetry.space_group_name_H-M   'P 1'
#
loop_
_entity.id
_entity.type
_entity.pdbx_description
1 polymer ?
#
loop_
_entity_poly.entity_id
_entity_poly.type
_entity_poly.pdbx_seq_one_letter_code
_entity_poly.pdbx_strand_id
1 'polypeptide(L)' 'MLGEELLIKLYGFGQSRSFRCLWALEEAGLPYEYIAAKLRTDPAEPDSAKHPDYLKLNAQGKVPTLV' A
#
# COMPACT_ATOMS: atom_id res chain seq x y z
N MET A 1 -22.62 1.21 3.93
CA MET A 1 -21.28 1.67 3.50
C MET A 1 -20.39 1.70 4.72
N LEU A 2 -19.23 1.07 4.67
CA LEU A 2 -18.16 1.33 5.64
C LEU A 2 -17.69 2.78 5.41
N GLY A 3 -17.46 3.55 6.47
CA GLY A 3 -16.84 4.87 6.33
C GLY A 3 -15.40 4.73 5.81
N GLU A 4 -14.87 5.79 5.20
CA GLU A 4 -13.50 5.80 4.65
C GLU A 4 -12.43 5.42 5.70
N GLU A 5 -12.67 5.67 6.98
CA GLU A 5 -11.77 5.27 8.09
C GLU A 5 -11.73 3.76 8.34
N LEU A 6 -12.72 2.99 7.88
CA LEU A 6 -12.80 1.53 8.08
C LEU A 6 -12.38 0.73 6.84
N LEU A 7 -12.01 1.41 5.76
CA LEU A 7 -11.64 0.77 4.51
C LEU A 7 -10.18 0.30 4.56
N ILE A 8 -9.94 -0.97 4.23
CA ILE A 8 -8.58 -1.52 4.15
C ILE A 8 -7.78 -0.74 3.13
N LYS A 9 -6.59 -0.27 3.51
CA LYS A 9 -5.67 0.40 2.59
C LYS A 9 -4.53 -0.52 2.23
N LEU A 10 -4.42 -0.88 0.96
CA LEU A 10 -3.28 -1.62 0.42
C LEU A 10 -2.30 -0.67 -0.24
N TYR A 11 -1.20 -0.38 0.43
CA TYR A 11 -0.07 0.30 -0.18
C TYR A 11 0.81 -0.69 -0.91
N GLY A 12 0.96 -0.54 -2.22
CA GLY A 12 1.57 -1.56 -3.06
C GLY A 12 2.27 -1.05 -4.32
N PHE A 13 3.13 -1.92 -4.85
CA PHE A 13 3.64 -1.80 -6.22
C PHE A 13 3.28 -3.07 -6.98
N GLY A 14 2.40 -2.99 -7.98
CA GLY A 14 1.78 -4.16 -8.62
C GLY A 14 2.79 -5.16 -9.20
N GLN A 15 3.93 -4.68 -9.68
CA GLN A 15 5.03 -5.51 -10.22
C GLN A 15 5.91 -6.16 -9.14
N SER A 16 5.52 -6.08 -7.86
CA SER A 16 6.23 -6.68 -6.73
C SER A 16 5.41 -7.79 -6.07
N ARG A 17 5.88 -8.28 -4.91
CA ARG A 17 5.12 -9.22 -4.06
C ARG A 17 3.79 -8.65 -3.55
N SER A 18 3.52 -7.35 -3.74
CA SER A 18 2.23 -6.72 -3.43
C SER A 18 1.06 -7.34 -4.19
N PHE A 19 1.31 -7.91 -5.38
CA PHE A 19 0.28 -8.59 -6.18
C PHE A 19 -0.44 -9.70 -5.40
N ARG A 20 0.26 -10.39 -4.49
CA ARG A 20 -0.37 -11.46 -3.68
C ARG A 20 -1.44 -10.93 -2.73
N CYS A 21 -1.19 -9.77 -2.12
CA CYS A 21 -2.16 -9.12 -1.24
C CYS A 21 -3.33 -8.54 -2.04
N LEU A 22 -3.03 -7.94 -3.20
CA LEU A 22 -4.05 -7.44 -4.11
C LEU A 22 -5.01 -8.57 -4.52
N TRP A 23 -4.45 -9.68 -5.00
CA TRP A 23 -5.24 -10.84 -5.40
C TRP A 23 -6.05 -11.43 -4.25
N ALA A 24 -5.46 -11.56 -3.05
CA ALA A 24 -6.19 -12.06 -1.88
C ALA A 24 -7.38 -11.17 -1.48
N LEU A 25 -7.27 -9.84 -1.59
CA LEU A 25 -8.38 -8.92 -1.30
C LEU A 25 -9.50 -9.05 -2.33
N GLU A 26 -9.14 -9.17 -3.62
CA GLU A 26 -10.10 -9.41 -4.70
C GLU A 26 -10.84 -10.74 -4.53
N GLU A 27 -10.12 -11.84 -4.29
CA GLU A 27 -10.74 -13.17 -4.08
C GLU A 27 -11.63 -13.22 -2.83
N ALA A 28 -11.29 -12.44 -1.80
CA ALA A 28 -12.10 -12.33 -0.59
C ALA A 28 -13.34 -11.43 -0.78
N GLY A 29 -13.44 -10.69 -1.89
CA GLY A 29 -14.52 -9.73 -2.12
C GLY A 29 -14.56 -8.60 -1.09
N LEU A 30 -13.42 -8.30 -0.46
CA LEU A 30 -13.34 -7.26 0.57
C LEU A 30 -13.17 -5.89 -0.10
N PRO A 31 -13.87 -4.85 0.39
CA PRO A 31 -13.64 -3.49 -0.10
C PRO A 31 -12.29 -2.99 0.40
N TYR A 32 -11.49 -2.42 -0.50
CA TYR A 32 -10.18 -1.85 -0.17
C TYR A 32 -9.85 -0.68 -1.11
N GLU A 33 -8.92 0.17 -0.66
CA GLU A 33 -8.28 1.20 -1.48
C GLU A 33 -6.86 0.74 -1.85
N TYR A 34 -6.53 0.76 -3.14
CA TYR A 34 -5.16 0.53 -3.59
C TYR A 34 -4.39 1.83 -3.71
N ILE A 35 -3.33 1.98 -2.92
CA ILE A 35 -2.47 3.16 -2.93
C ILE A 35 -1.14 2.78 -3.55
N ALA A 36 -0.90 3.27 -4.77
CA ALA A 36 0.33 2.98 -5.50
C ALA A 36 1.54 3.62 -4.81
N ALA A 37 2.56 2.81 -4.54
CA ALA A 37 3.86 3.26 -4.09
C ALA A 37 4.92 2.99 -5.16
N LYS A 38 5.89 3.89 -5.28
CA LYS A 38 7.07 3.73 -6.12
C LYS A 38 8.24 3.19 -5.31
N LEU A 39 8.99 2.29 -5.95
CA LEU A 39 10.21 1.71 -5.39
C LEU A 39 11.42 2.33 -6.08
N ARG A 40 12.51 2.50 -5.33
CA ARG A 40 13.79 3.02 -5.84
C ARG A 40 13.68 4.44 -6.46
N THR A 41 12.77 5.25 -5.94
CA THR A 41 12.62 6.67 -6.27
C THR A 41 13.17 7.54 -5.15
N ASP A 42 13.29 8.84 -5.43
CA ASP A 42 13.71 9.83 -4.45
C ASP A 42 12.78 9.79 -3.21
N PRO A 43 13.32 9.77 -1.97
CA PRO A 43 12.52 9.84 -0.74
C PRO A 43 11.65 11.10 -0.59
N ALA A 44 11.94 12.18 -1.31
CA ALA A 44 11.13 13.40 -1.32
C ALA A 44 9.83 13.25 -2.13
N GLU A 45 9.74 12.26 -3.02
CA GLU A 45 8.53 12.00 -3.78
C GLU A 45 7.44 11.41 -2.86
N PRO A 46 6.20 11.95 -2.90
CA PRO A 46 5.15 11.58 -1.95
C PRO A 46 4.70 10.12 -2.04
N ASP A 47 4.87 9.49 -3.21
CA ASP A 47 4.56 8.08 -3.44
C ASP A 47 5.76 7.15 -3.25
N SER A 48 6.92 7.66 -2.82
CA SER A 48 8.08 6.83 -2.54
C SER A 48 7.84 5.95 -1.33
N ALA A 49 8.19 4.66 -1.42
CA ALA A 49 8.22 3.77 -0.26
C ALA A 49 9.29 4.16 0.79
N LYS A 50 10.09 5.20 0.52
CA LYS A 50 11.03 5.82 1.47
C LYS A 50 10.58 7.19 1.97
N HIS A 51 9.42 7.69 1.52
CA HIS A 51 8.86 8.95 1.99
C HIS A 51 8.58 8.88 3.50
N PRO A 52 8.84 9.94 4.28
CA PRO A 52 8.60 9.95 5.73
C PRO A 52 7.17 9.55 6.13
N ASP A 53 6.17 9.94 5.34
CA ASP A 53 4.78 9.57 5.62
C ASP A 53 4.52 8.07 5.44
N TYR A 54 5.12 7.44 4.43
CA TYR A 54 5.04 5.98 4.26
C TYR A 54 5.78 5.24 5.38
N LEU A 55 6.94 5.76 5.80
CA LEU A 55 7.74 5.13 6.85
C LEU A 55 7.05 5.13 8.22
N LYS A 56 6.10 6.06 8.47
CA LYS A 56 5.23 6.00 9.66
C LYS A 56 4.34 4.76 9.69
N LEU A 57 3.97 4.23 8.52
CA LEU A 57 3.17 3.00 8.38
C LEU A 57 4.07 1.76 8.45
N ASN A 58 5.20 1.78 7.75
CA ASN A 58 6.14 0.67 7.71
C ASN A 58 7.58 1.18 7.67
N ALA A 59 8.25 1.16 8.82
CA ALA A 59 9.62 1.66 8.99
C ALA A 59 10.67 0.94 8.12
N GLN A 60 10.38 -0.25 7.59
CA GLN A 60 11.28 -0.91 6.63
C GLN A 60 11.26 -0.22 5.24
N GLY A 61 10.24 0.56 4.94
CA GLY A 61 10.00 1.17 3.64
C GLY A 61 9.93 0.12 2.53
N LYS A 62 9.11 -0.91 2.76
CA LYS A 62 8.87 -2.03 1.84
C LYS A 62 7.37 -2.20 1.65
N VAL A 63 6.97 -2.57 0.45
CA VAL A 63 5.62 -2.99 0.09
C VAL A 63 5.51 -4.52 0.03
N PRO A 64 4.32 -5.11 0.24
CA PRO A 64 3.06 -4.45 0.59
C PRO A 64 2.96 -4.03 2.07
N THR A 65 2.07 -3.07 2.35
CA THR A 65 1.60 -2.74 3.71
C THR A 65 0.07 -2.61 3.68
N LEU A 66 -0.62 -3.30 4.60
CA LEU A 66 -2.06 -3.16 4.81
C LEU A 66 -2.30 -2.40 6.11
N VAL A 67 -3.26 -1.48 6.09
CA VAL A 67 -3.72 -0.70 7.25
C VAL A 67 -5.23 -0.78 7.33
#